data_AF-A0A183HYN4-F1
#
_entry.id   AF-A0A183HYN4-F1
#
_cell.length_a   1.000
_cell.length_b   1.000
_cell.length_c   1.000
_cell.angle_alpha   90.00
_cell.angle_beta   90.00
_cell.angle_gamma   90.00
#
_symmetry.space_group_name_H-M   'P 1'
#
loop_
_entity.id
_entity.type
_entity.pdbx_description
1 polymer ?
#
loop_
_entity_poly.entity_id
_entity_poly.type
_entity_poly.pdbx_seq_one_letter_code
_entity_poly.pdbx_strand_id
1 'polypeptide(L)'
;MDPSAQRFMWNVLLKLRKNKRAMVITSHSMEECEVLCNRVAIMNRGQLQCVGPIQHLKHRFGEGYTLTIRLSTNESISKVQSSMENLLPAARLEAVHFRTMFYQIPNASCTISDTYDVICKMQEFTDIDDYSLSQTTLDDMFVSFVSVSSDETGKTSPNDN
;
A
#
# COMPACT_ATOMS: atom_id res chain seq x y z
N MET A 1 6.75 23.45 0.82
CA MET A 1 5.93 24.37 0.00
C MET A 1 4.60 24.56 0.69
N ASP A 2 3.96 25.71 0.54
CA ASP A 2 2.54 25.83 0.87
C ASP A 2 1.70 24.98 -0.10
N PRO A 3 0.55 24.43 0.34
CA PRO A 3 -0.27 23.55 -0.50
C PRO A 3 -0.75 24.19 -1.82
N SER A 4 -0.87 25.53 -1.85
CA SER A 4 -1.32 26.25 -3.04
C SER A 4 -0.23 26.30 -4.11
N ALA A 5 1.00 26.68 -3.73
CA ALA A 5 2.15 26.71 -4.63
C ALA A 5 2.51 25.30 -5.15
N GLN A 6 2.41 24.27 -4.29
CA GLN A 6 2.65 22.89 -4.70
C GLN A 6 1.66 22.45 -5.78
N ARG A 7 0.35 22.70 -5.57
CA ARG A 7 -0.69 22.40 -6.58
C ARG A 7 -0.49 23.20 -7.86
N PHE A 8 -0.10 24.47 -7.76
CA PHE A 8 0.21 25.28 -8.94
C PHE A 8 1.36 24.67 -9.74
N MET A 9 2.46 24.30 -9.08
CA MET A 9 3.60 23.64 -9.72
C MET A 9 3.18 22.32 -10.38
N TRP A 10 2.43 21.47 -9.68
CA TRP A 10 1.96 20.20 -10.24
C TRP A 10 1.12 20.42 -11.50
N ASN A 11 0.22 21.40 -11.49
CA ASN A 11 -0.58 21.75 -12.66
C ASN A 11 0.28 22.20 -13.85
N VAL A 12 1.35 22.96 -13.62
CA VAL A 12 2.30 23.35 -14.68
C VAL A 12 3.01 22.12 -15.26
N LEU A 13 3.53 21.23 -14.41
CA LEU A 13 4.21 20.01 -14.84
C LEU A 13 3.26 19.07 -15.60
N LEU A 14 2.03 18.88 -15.12
CA LEU A 14 1.02 18.08 -15.80
C LEU A 14 0.68 18.64 -17.19
N LYS A 15 0.64 19.97 -17.36
CA LYS A 15 0.46 20.61 -18.67
C LYS A 15 1.65 20.36 -19.60
N LEU A 16 2.88 20.46 -19.09
CA LEU A 16 4.09 20.15 -19.87
C LEU A 16 4.10 18.70 -20.36
N ARG A 17 3.71 17.76 -19.49
CA ARG A 17 3.56 16.34 -19.84
C ARG A 17 2.52 16.13 -20.95
N LYS A 18 1.35 16.77 -20.86
CA LYS A 18 0.29 16.70 -21.88
C LYS A 18 0.78 17.17 -23.26
N ASN A 19 1.73 18.10 -23.30
CA ASN A 19 2.37 18.57 -24.53
C ASN A 19 3.47 17.63 -25.07
N LYS A 20 3.43 16.34 -24.69
CA LYS A 20 4.35 15.27 -25.12
C LYS A 20 5.83 15.56 -24.83
N ARG A 21 6.14 16.30 -23.76
CA ARG A 21 7.52 16.51 -23.30
C ARG A 21 7.94 15.41 -22.33
N ALA A 22 9.17 14.94 -22.46
CA ALA A 22 9.80 14.07 -21.48
C ALA A 22 10.35 14.93 -20.33
N MET A 23 10.13 14.47 -19.08
CA MET A 23 10.62 15.14 -17.88
C MET A 23 11.13 14.08 -16.92
N VAL A 24 12.23 14.38 -16.23
CA VAL A 24 12.76 13.58 -15.13
C VAL A 24 12.70 14.45 -13.89
N ILE A 25 12.10 13.92 -12.82
CA ILE A 25 11.90 14.62 -11.55
C ILE A 25 12.47 13.71 -10.47
N THR A 26 13.25 14.28 -9.56
CA THR A 26 13.67 13.62 -8.32
C THR A 26 12.89 14.23 -7.17
N SER A 27 12.12 13.42 -6.46
CA SER A 27 11.39 13.84 -5.27
C SER A 27 11.54 12.80 -4.16
N HIS A 28 11.49 13.28 -2.92
CA HIS A 28 11.38 12.44 -1.72
C HIS A 28 9.91 12.26 -1.30
N SER A 29 8.98 12.94 -1.97
CA SER A 29 7.55 12.77 -1.77
C SER A 29 7.02 11.74 -2.76
N MET A 30 6.51 10.64 -2.23
CA MET A 30 5.87 9.60 -3.00
C MET A 30 4.55 10.10 -3.60
N GLU A 31 3.81 10.95 -2.87
CA GLU A 31 2.61 11.63 -3.38
C GLU A 31 2.90 12.46 -4.65
N GLU A 32 3.98 13.25 -4.66
CA GLU A 32 4.40 14.00 -5.85
C GLU A 32 4.67 13.07 -7.04
N CYS A 33 5.38 11.97 -6.78
CA CYS A 33 5.70 10.97 -7.79
C CYS A 33 4.44 10.29 -8.34
N GLU A 34 3.48 9.96 -7.48
CA GLU A 34 2.21 9.33 -7.90
C GLU A 34 1.38 10.25 -8.80
N VAL A 35 1.34 11.55 -8.48
CA VAL A 35 0.53 12.50 -9.24
C VAL A 35 1.17 12.85 -10.58
N LEU A 36 2.49 13.07 -10.59
CA LEU A 36 3.20 13.64 -11.74
C LEU A 36 3.71 12.59 -12.72
N CYS A 37 4.15 11.44 -12.24
CA CYS A 37 4.91 10.48 -13.03
C CYS A 37 4.03 9.35 -13.57
N ASN A 38 4.36 8.87 -14.78
CA ASN A 38 3.78 7.64 -15.34
C ASN A 38 4.61 6.39 -14.98
N ARG A 39 5.89 6.61 -14.67
CA ARG A 39 6.86 5.60 -14.24
C ARG A 39 7.66 6.17 -13.09
N VAL A 40 7.97 5.34 -12.11
CA VAL A 40 8.79 5.70 -10.96
C VAL A 40 10.02 4.80 -10.92
N ALA A 41 11.11 5.37 -10.43
CA ALA A 41 12.36 4.70 -10.16
C ALA A 41 12.66 4.90 -8.67
N ILE A 42 12.87 3.80 -7.93
CA ILE A 42 13.25 3.86 -6.51
C ILE A 42 14.76 3.61 -6.42
N MET A 43 15.46 4.55 -5.80
CA MET A 43 16.89 4.47 -5.56
C MET A 43 17.14 4.37 -4.05
N ASN A 44 17.98 3.42 -3.64
CA ASN A 44 18.45 3.26 -2.27
C ASN A 44 19.96 3.01 -2.25
N ARG A 45 20.71 3.73 -1.41
CA ARG A 45 22.18 3.63 -1.28
C ARG A 45 22.94 3.64 -2.62
N GLY A 46 22.53 4.51 -3.54
CA GLY A 46 23.15 4.65 -4.88
C GLY A 46 22.80 3.52 -5.86
N GLN A 47 21.96 2.56 -5.48
CA GLN A 47 21.48 1.49 -6.34
C GLN A 47 20.01 1.65 -6.69
N LEU A 48 19.69 1.34 -7.95
CA LEU A 48 18.33 1.39 -8.48
C LEU A 48 17.60 0.09 -8.11
N GLN A 49 16.65 0.17 -7.19
CA GLN A 49 15.94 -0.99 -6.66
C GLN A 49 14.85 -1.48 -7.63
N CYS A 50 14.08 -0.54 -8.19
CA CYS A 50 13.07 -0.87 -9.19
C CYS A 50 12.78 0.32 -10.12
N VAL A 51 12.35 0.03 -11.34
CA VAL A 51 11.81 1.02 -12.29
C VAL A 51 10.62 0.46 -13.03
N GLY A 52 9.52 1.21 -13.09
CA GLY A 52 8.35 0.76 -13.83
C GLY A 52 7.15 1.68 -13.68
N PRO A 53 6.05 1.37 -14.37
CA PRO A 53 4.75 2.01 -14.11
C PRO A 53 4.36 1.83 -12.64
N ILE A 54 3.81 2.87 -12.02
CA ILE A 54 3.47 2.88 -10.59
C ILE A 54 2.59 1.70 -10.23
N GLN A 55 1.54 1.44 -11.02
CA GLN A 55 0.62 0.34 -10.74
C GLN A 55 1.28 -1.04 -10.82
N HIS A 56 2.21 -1.22 -11.76
CA HIS A 56 2.95 -2.46 -11.87
C HIS A 56 3.88 -2.66 -10.68
N LEU A 57 4.52 -1.58 -10.21
CA LEU A 57 5.35 -1.62 -9.01
C LEU A 57 4.49 -1.97 -7.77
N LYS A 58 3.35 -1.29 -7.57
CA LYS A 58 2.38 -1.57 -6.49
C LYS A 58 1.91 -3.02 -6.48
N HIS A 59 1.62 -3.58 -7.65
CA HIS A 59 1.22 -4.98 -7.76
C HIS A 59 2.39 -5.95 -7.49
N ARG A 60 3.59 -5.66 -7.98
CA ARG A 60 4.74 -6.56 -7.92
C ARG A 60 5.42 -6.59 -6.54
N PHE A 61 5.48 -5.44 -5.87
CA PHE A 61 6.27 -5.26 -4.65
C PHE A 61 5.43 -4.76 -3.47
N GLY A 62 4.17 -4.36 -3.69
CA GLY A 62 3.25 -4.06 -2.61
C GLY A 62 2.73 -5.33 -1.94
N GLU A 63 2.37 -5.22 -0.67
CA GLU A 63 1.86 -6.34 0.13
C GLU A 63 0.38 -6.66 -0.12
N GLY A 64 -0.26 -5.96 -1.05
CA GLY A 64 -1.61 -6.24 -1.52
C GLY A 64 -2.60 -5.16 -1.18
N TYR A 65 -3.64 -5.53 -0.44
CA TYR A 65 -4.70 -4.63 -0.02
C TYR A 65 -4.78 -4.56 1.49
N THR A 66 -5.02 -3.36 2.01
CA THR A 66 -5.33 -3.14 3.41
C THR A 66 -6.83 -2.97 3.54
N LEU A 67 -7.43 -3.80 4.39
CA LEU A 67 -8.84 -3.80 4.70
C LEU A 67 -9.03 -3.31 6.14
N THR A 68 -9.76 -2.21 6.30
CA THR A 68 -10.19 -1.70 7.60
C THR A 68 -11.67 -1.97 7.76
N ILE A 69 -12.07 -2.64 8.84
CA ILE A 69 -13.48 -2.92 9.15
C ILE A 69 -13.81 -2.27 10.49
N ARG A 70 -14.90 -1.50 10.54
CA ARG A 70 -15.46 -0.93 11.77
C ARG A 70 -16.74 -1.65 12.14
N LEU A 71 -16.83 -2.06 13.39
CA LEU A 71 -17.94 -2.85 13.93
C LEU A 71 -18.86 -2.01 14.80
N SER A 72 -20.15 -2.37 14.82
CA SER A 72 -21.14 -1.75 15.69
C SER A 72 -20.86 -2.06 17.16
N THR A 73 -20.44 -3.30 17.47
CA THR A 73 -20.17 -3.73 18.85
C THR A 73 -18.88 -4.55 18.97
N ASN A 74 -18.31 -4.62 20.18
CA ASN A 74 -17.14 -5.47 20.45
C ASN A 74 -17.49 -6.98 20.42
N GLU A 75 -18.75 -7.36 20.64
CA GLU A 75 -19.19 -8.75 20.60
C GLU A 75 -19.14 -9.34 19.18
N SER A 76 -19.20 -8.46 18.17
CA SER A 76 -19.14 -8.84 16.75
C SER A 76 -17.71 -9.14 16.28
N ILE A 77 -16.68 -8.81 17.08
CA ILE A 77 -15.26 -9.05 16.75
C ILE A 77 -15.01 -10.53 16.45
N SER A 78 -15.40 -11.42 17.35
CA SER A 78 -15.16 -12.86 17.19
C SER A 78 -15.88 -13.43 15.96
N LYS A 79 -17.13 -13.01 15.72
CA LYS A 79 -17.93 -13.44 14.56
C LYS A 79 -17.28 -13.03 13.23
N VAL A 80 -16.85 -11.77 13.13
CA VAL A 80 -16.21 -11.23 11.92
C VAL A 80 -14.85 -11.87 11.71
N GLN A 81 -14.07 -12.06 12.76
CA GLN A 81 -12.78 -12.73 12.68
C GLN A 81 -12.93 -14.17 12.17
N SER A 82 -13.84 -14.96 12.75
CA SER A 82 -14.09 -16.33 12.27
C SER A 82 -14.62 -16.35 10.84
N SER A 83 -15.43 -15.38 10.43
CA SER A 83 -15.92 -15.29 9.06
C SER A 83 -14.79 -14.97 8.08
N MET A 84 -13.88 -14.07 8.46
CA MET A 84 -12.71 -13.72 7.66
C MET A 84 -11.77 -14.91 7.49
N GLU A 85 -11.49 -15.66 8.55
CA GLU A 85 -10.64 -16.86 8.50
C GLU A 85 -11.22 -17.94 7.57
N ASN A 86 -12.55 -18.02 7.46
CA ASN A 86 -13.23 -18.98 6.58
C ASN A 86 -13.32 -18.50 5.12
N LEU A 87 -13.65 -17.23 4.89
CA LEU A 87 -13.93 -16.69 3.55
C LEU A 87 -12.68 -16.16 2.84
N LEU A 88 -11.73 -15.62 3.61
CA LEU A 88 -10.46 -15.06 3.14
C LEU A 88 -9.31 -15.54 4.04
N PRO A 89 -8.96 -16.84 3.99
CA PRO A 89 -7.94 -17.42 4.88
C PRO A 89 -6.54 -16.81 4.71
N ALA A 90 -6.30 -16.14 3.58
CA ALA A 90 -5.04 -15.45 3.34
C ALA A 90 -4.99 -14.03 3.94
N ALA A 91 -6.12 -13.48 4.39
CA ALA A 91 -6.16 -12.19 5.07
C ALA A 91 -5.50 -12.31 6.45
N ARG A 92 -4.48 -11.50 6.69
CA ARG A 92 -3.76 -11.46 7.98
C ARG A 92 -4.32 -10.33 8.83
N LEU A 93 -4.76 -10.63 10.04
CA LEU A 93 -5.12 -9.60 11.01
C LEU A 93 -3.85 -8.94 11.56
N GLU A 94 -3.65 -7.65 11.28
CA GLU A 94 -2.49 -6.90 11.77
C GLU A 94 -2.75 -6.28 13.14
N ALA A 95 -3.95 -5.71 13.33
CA ALA A 95 -4.29 -5.03 14.56
C ALA A 95 -5.80 -5.01 14.79
N VAL A 96 -6.17 -4.92 16.07
CA VAL A 96 -7.52 -4.57 16.51
C VAL A 96 -7.41 -3.37 17.43
N HIS A 97 -8.09 -2.28 17.09
CA HIS A 97 -8.16 -1.07 17.90
C HIS A 97 -9.62 -0.76 18.19
N PHE A 98 -10.03 -1.00 19.44
CA PHE A 98 -11.42 -0.89 19.87
C PHE A 98 -12.35 -1.72 18.97
N ARG A 99 -13.19 -1.05 18.18
CA ARG A 99 -14.15 -1.67 17.25
C ARG A 99 -13.65 -1.67 15.80
N THR A 100 -12.36 -1.44 15.57
CA THR A 100 -11.79 -1.40 14.23
C THR A 100 -10.74 -2.49 14.07
N MET A 101 -10.90 -3.28 13.02
CA MET A 101 -9.98 -4.36 12.64
C MET A 101 -9.20 -3.95 11.39
N PHE A 102 -7.90 -4.23 11.40
CA PHE A 102 -6.99 -3.95 10.29
C PHE A 102 -6.46 -5.27 9.75
N TYR A 103 -6.73 -5.53 8.48
CA TYR A 103 -6.33 -6.72 7.77
C TYR A 103 -5.40 -6.37 6.61
N GLN A 104 -4.40 -7.21 6.39
CA GLN A 104 -3.55 -7.20 5.21
C GLN A 104 -3.85 -8.40 4.33
N ILE A 105 -4.22 -8.16 3.08
CA ILE A 105 -4.67 -9.17 2.12
C ILE A 105 -3.64 -9.26 0.99
N PRO A 106 -2.90 -10.37 0.87
CA PRO A 106 -1.87 -10.52 -0.15
C PRO A 106 -2.43 -10.47 -1.58
N ASN A 107 -1.71 -9.80 -2.49
CA ASN A 107 -2.08 -9.72 -3.92
C ASN A 107 -2.25 -11.10 -4.60
N ALA A 108 -1.53 -12.12 -4.13
CA ALA A 108 -1.58 -13.46 -4.71
C ALA A 108 -2.87 -14.23 -4.35
N SER A 109 -3.66 -13.72 -3.39
CA SER A 109 -4.74 -14.48 -2.78
C SER A 109 -6.10 -14.21 -3.42
N CYS A 110 -6.36 -12.97 -3.85
CA CYS A 110 -7.63 -12.55 -4.44
C CYS A 110 -7.51 -11.16 -5.07
N THR A 111 -8.44 -10.81 -5.96
CA THR A 111 -8.52 -9.46 -6.49
C THR A 111 -9.26 -8.52 -5.53
N ILE A 112 -9.16 -7.21 -5.76
CA ILE A 112 -9.93 -6.21 -5.02
C ILE A 112 -11.44 -6.46 -5.12
N SER A 113 -11.92 -6.95 -6.28
CA SER A 113 -13.34 -7.26 -6.51
C SER A 113 -13.79 -8.45 -5.68
N ASP A 114 -13.01 -9.53 -5.69
CA ASP A 114 -13.33 -10.73 -4.91
C ASP A 114 -13.38 -10.41 -3.41
N THR A 115 -12.42 -9.60 -2.95
CA THR A 115 -12.36 -9.13 -1.56
C THR A 115 -13.61 -8.32 -1.20
N TYR A 116 -13.98 -7.37 -2.06
CA TYR A 116 -15.16 -6.54 -1.86
C TYR A 116 -16.45 -7.37 -1.80
N ASP A 117 -16.60 -8.34 -2.69
CA ASP A 117 -17.77 -9.23 -2.72
C ASP A 117 -17.89 -10.07 -1.44
N VAL A 118 -16.76 -10.54 -0.89
CA VAL A 118 -16.74 -11.26 0.39
C VAL A 118 -17.20 -10.34 1.53
N ILE A 119 -16.69 -9.11 1.60
CA ILE A 119 -17.05 -8.16 2.67
C ILE A 119 -18.53 -7.79 2.60
N CYS A 120 -19.06 -7.55 1.38
CA CYS A 120 -20.48 -7.26 1.20
C CYS A 120 -21.37 -8.39 1.69
N LYS A 121 -21.01 -9.65 1.40
CA LYS A 121 -21.73 -10.81 1.93
C LYS A 121 -21.66 -10.88 3.45
N MET A 122 -20.49 -10.63 4.04
CA MET A 122 -20.33 -10.61 5.51
C MET A 122 -21.20 -9.56 6.18
N GLN A 123 -21.36 -8.39 5.57
CA GLN A 123 -22.18 -7.31 6.12
C GLN A 123 -23.66 -7.71 6.28
N GLU A 124 -24.16 -8.70 5.52
CA GLU A 124 -25.55 -9.17 5.64
C GLU A 124 -25.81 -9.93 6.95
N PHE A 125 -24.79 -10.53 7.57
CA PHE A 125 -24.93 -11.39 8.74
C PHE A 125 -24.01 -11.01 9.92
N THR A 126 -23.31 -9.88 9.81
CA THR A 126 -22.45 -9.32 10.87
C THR A 126 -22.73 -7.84 11.09
N ASP A 127 -22.45 -7.35 12.29
CA ASP A 127 -22.68 -5.94 12.64
C ASP A 127 -21.49 -5.06 12.21
N ILE A 128 -21.28 -4.92 10.89
CA ILE A 128 -20.27 -4.03 10.30
C ILE A 128 -20.92 -2.65 10.06
N ASP A 129 -20.41 -1.62 10.74
CA ASP A 129 -20.82 -0.23 10.55
C ASP A 129 -20.25 0.36 9.26
N ASP A 130 -18.99 0.04 8.94
CA ASP A 130 -18.25 0.61 7.82
C ASP A 130 -17.03 -0.24 7.45
N TYR A 131 -16.56 -0.13 6.22
CA TYR A 131 -15.32 -0.76 5.78
C TYR A 131 -14.60 0.07 4.71
N SER A 132 -13.28 -0.05 4.67
CA SER A 132 -12.43 0.57 3.67
C SER A 132 -11.46 -0.46 3.12
N LEU A 133 -11.38 -0.56 1.80
CA LEU A 133 -10.42 -1.41 1.10
C LEU A 133 -9.51 -0.51 0.26
N SER A 134 -8.21 -0.55 0.54
CA SER A 134 -7.21 0.30 -0.11
C SER A 134 -6.04 -0.55 -0.61
N GLN A 135 -5.46 -0.19 -1.75
CA GLN A 135 -4.24 -0.82 -2.23
C GLN A 135 -3.03 -0.22 -1.49
N THR A 136 -2.00 -1.04 -1.27
CA THR A 136 -0.68 -0.59 -0.80
C THR A 136 -0.18 0.64 -1.58
N THR A 137 0.32 1.64 -0.85
CA THR A 137 0.81 2.89 -1.41
C THR A 137 2.25 2.77 -1.92
N LEU A 138 2.74 3.75 -2.69
CA LEU A 138 4.17 3.81 -3.00
C LEU A 138 5.03 4.02 -1.75
N ASP A 139 4.51 4.68 -0.72
CA ASP A 139 5.21 4.86 0.56
C ASP A 139 5.44 3.51 1.26
N ASP A 140 4.42 2.68 1.37
CA ASP A 140 4.52 1.35 1.98
C ASP A 140 5.54 0.46 1.25
N MET A 141 5.53 0.52 -0.08
CA MET A 141 6.54 -0.12 -0.92
C MET A 141 7.94 0.42 -0.67
N PHE A 142 8.09 1.74 -0.54
CA PHE A 142 9.39 2.34 -0.28
C PHE A 142 9.96 1.87 1.06
N VAL A 143 9.13 1.81 2.09
CA VAL A 143 9.51 1.30 3.41
C VAL A 143 9.99 -0.16 3.32
N SER A 144 9.31 -1.01 2.55
CA SER A 144 9.74 -2.42 2.38
C SER A 144 11.10 -2.55 1.68
N PHE A 145 11.45 -1.67 0.74
CA PHE A 145 12.78 -1.67 0.13
C PHE A 145 13.88 -1.21 1.10
N VAL A 146 13.58 -0.23 1.96
CA VAL A 146 14.53 0.30 2.95
C VAL A 146 14.76 -0.71 4.08
N SER A 147 13.72 -1.42 4.52
CA SER A 147 13.85 -2.44 5.57
C SER A 147 14.72 -3.61 5.13
N VAL A 148 14.51 -4.15 3.93
CA VAL A 148 15.32 -5.26 3.37
C VAL A 148 16.80 -4.90 3.27
N SER A 149 17.11 -3.65 2.92
CA SER A 149 18.50 -3.17 2.78
C SER A 149 19.25 -3.04 4.12
N SER A 150 18.50 -2.94 5.22
CA SER A 150 19.09 -2.83 6.57
C SER A 150 19.51 -4.21 7.10
N ASP A 151 18.82 -5.27 6.70
CA ASP A 151 19.11 -6.65 7.11
C ASP A 151 20.32 -7.26 6.40
N GLU A 152 20.62 -6.84 5.16
CA GLU A 152 21.81 -7.34 4.43
C GLU A 152 23.14 -6.78 4.97
N THR A 153 23.11 -5.64 5.69
CA THR A 153 24.30 -5.06 6.32
C THR A 153 24.72 -5.74 7.63
N GLY A 154 23.99 -6.77 8.09
CA GLY A 154 24.28 -7.52 9.32
C GLY A 154 25.10 -8.82 9.15
N LYS A 155 25.49 -9.19 7.92
CA LYS A 155 26.28 -10.41 7.64
C LYS A 155 27.60 -10.09 6.93
N THR A 156 28.52 -9.43 7.62
CA THR A 156 29.95 -9.54 7.33
C THR A 156 30.65 -10.09 8.57
N SER A 157 31.16 -11.30 8.43
CA SER A 157 31.82 -12.12 9.44
C SER A 157 32.88 -11.37 10.25
N PRO A 158 33.01 -11.63 11.57
CA PRO A 158 34.24 -11.38 12.30
C PRO A 158 35.21 -12.54 12.03
N ASN A 159 36.29 -12.27 11.30
CA ASN A 159 37.58 -12.95 11.44
C ASN A 159 38.57 -12.40 10.40
N ASP A 160 39.45 -11.53 10.86
CA ASP A 160 40.87 -11.49 10.46
C ASP A 160 41.61 -10.63 11.49
N ASN A 161 42.19 -11.30 12.49
CA ASN A 161 43.49 -10.99 13.10
C ASN A 161 43.96 -12.15 13.98
#